data_AF-A0AAU8H6L1-F1
#
_entry.id   AF-A0AAU8H6L1-F1
#
_cell.length_a   1.000
_cell.length_b   1.000
_cell.length_c   1.000
_cell.angle_alpha   90.00
_cell.angle_beta   90.00
_cell.angle_gamma   90.00
#
_symmetry.space_group_name_H-M   'P 1'
#
loop_
_entity.id
_entity.type
_entity.pdbx_description
1 polymer ?
#
loop_
_entity_poly.entity_id
_entity_poly.type
_entity_poly.pdbx_seq_one_letter_code
_entity_poly.pdbx_strand_id
1 'polypeptide(L)'
;METRVAVDQASGTLRLEADLDALRQFDEQLDDALRELTALAQAAALGSGDWWAPVDPTPDLWTQLRSAQRELDTRQLGSVLRLLNGLRSQVREAVRDGWSDHVASQAGNALELRDLVKALAGVEGLEAVAPKLDAALVHLARLQRKPPDADAVRVLAEVTQLLILLEQRLPAAVKGFVSAATRGGAALDLLDDDVRSWLVDNNALHNFRVVPGRPQDGNSG
;
A
#
# COMPACT_ATOMS: atom_id res chain seq x y z
N MET A 1 -25.92 5.13 63.08
CA MET A 1 -24.47 4.94 62.83
C MET A 1 -24.25 3.81 61.82
N GLU A 2 -25.03 2.72 61.87
CA GLU A 2 -25.01 1.60 60.91
C GLU A 2 -25.27 2.00 59.44
N THR A 3 -26.16 2.95 59.17
CA THR A 3 -26.46 3.39 57.79
C THR A 3 -25.30 4.10 57.09
N ARG A 4 -24.39 4.77 57.82
CA ARG A 4 -23.19 5.38 57.22
C ARG A 4 -22.15 4.33 56.83
N VAL A 5 -21.95 3.32 57.69
CA VAL A 5 -21.02 2.22 57.43
C VAL A 5 -21.46 1.39 56.21
N ALA A 6 -22.77 1.13 56.07
CA ALA A 6 -23.31 0.42 54.91
C ALA A 6 -23.14 1.21 53.59
N VAL A 7 -23.31 2.54 53.62
CA VAL A 7 -23.12 3.42 52.45
C VAL A 7 -21.65 3.53 52.07
N ASP A 8 -20.73 3.62 53.05
CA ASP A 8 -19.29 3.65 52.79
C ASP A 8 -18.80 2.31 52.23
N GLN A 9 -19.33 1.18 52.71
CA GLN A 9 -19.04 -0.16 52.16
C GLN A 9 -19.58 -0.32 50.75
N ALA A 10 -20.84 0.07 50.48
CA ALA A 10 -21.42 0.02 49.14
C ALA A 10 -20.68 0.92 48.14
N SER A 11 -20.24 2.10 48.58
CA SER A 11 -19.44 3.02 47.75
C SER A 11 -18.04 2.46 47.47
N GLY A 12 -17.46 1.71 48.40
CA GLY A 12 -16.20 0.99 48.21
C GLY A 12 -16.32 -0.13 47.19
N THR A 13 -17.38 -0.94 47.26
CA THR A 13 -17.65 -2.02 46.30
C THR A 13 -17.87 -1.48 44.88
N LEU A 14 -18.67 -0.41 44.73
CA LEU A 14 -18.91 0.21 43.42
C LEU A 14 -17.64 0.78 42.79
N ARG A 15 -16.71 1.34 43.59
CA ARG A 15 -15.41 1.79 43.09
C ARG A 15 -14.53 0.63 42.63
N LEU A 16 -14.48 -0.45 43.41
CA LEU A 16 -13.74 -1.65 43.04
C LEU A 16 -14.26 -2.29 41.75
N GLU A 17 -15.58 -2.36 41.57
CA GLU A 17 -16.19 -2.85 40.33
C GLU A 17 -15.82 -1.96 39.13
N ALA A 18 -15.92 -0.63 39.29
CA ALA A 18 -15.54 0.31 38.23
C ALA A 18 -14.04 0.23 37.86
N ASP A 19 -13.17 0.07 38.86
CA ASP A 19 -11.73 -0.09 38.64
C ASP A 19 -11.41 -1.41 37.93
N LEU A 20 -12.06 -2.52 38.31
CA LEU A 20 -11.90 -3.82 37.65
C LEU A 20 -12.40 -3.79 36.20
N ASP A 21 -13.53 -3.15 35.93
CA ASP A 21 -14.05 -3.01 34.57
C ASP A 21 -13.15 -2.13 33.70
N ALA A 22 -12.58 -1.06 34.27
CA ALA A 22 -11.59 -0.24 33.57
C ALA A 22 -10.33 -1.04 33.23
N LEU A 23 -9.83 -1.88 34.15
CA LEU A 23 -8.67 -2.74 33.90
C LEU A 23 -8.94 -3.77 32.81
N ARG A 24 -10.14 -4.38 32.79
CA ARG A 24 -10.56 -5.30 31.70
C ARG A 24 -10.59 -4.60 30.35
N GLN A 25 -11.13 -3.39 30.30
CA GLN A 25 -11.16 -2.61 29.07
C GLN A 25 -9.74 -2.29 28.57
N PHE A 26 -8.81 -1.97 29.48
CA PHE A 26 -7.42 -1.75 29.11
C PHE A 26 -6.72 -3.02 28.61
N ASP A 27 -6.99 -4.17 29.22
CA ASP A 27 -6.48 -5.47 28.78
C ASP A 27 -6.92 -5.77 27.33
N GLU A 28 -8.21 -5.63 27.03
CA GLU A 28 -8.76 -5.81 25.68
C GLU A 28 -8.13 -4.85 24.65
N GLN A 29 -7.92 -3.59 25.04
CA GLN A 29 -7.32 -2.57 24.17
C GLN A 29 -5.83 -2.82 23.92
N LEU A 30 -5.10 -3.31 24.92
CA LEU A 30 -3.69 -3.69 24.78
C LEU A 30 -3.55 -4.92 23.89
N ASP A 31 -4.42 -5.92 24.05
CA ASP A 31 -4.45 -7.11 23.21
C ASP A 31 -4.74 -6.78 21.75
N ASP A 32 -5.71 -5.90 21.49
CA ASP A 32 -5.98 -5.41 20.13
C ASP A 32 -4.77 -4.68 19.54
N ALA A 33 -4.14 -3.81 20.33
CA ALA A 33 -2.96 -3.08 19.91
C ALA A 33 -1.77 -3.99 19.58
N LEU A 34 -1.52 -5.00 20.41
CA LEU A 34 -0.48 -6.00 20.19
C LEU A 34 -0.75 -6.84 18.95
N ARG A 35 -2.00 -7.26 18.74
CA ARG A 35 -2.40 -8.02 17.55
C ARG A 35 -2.15 -7.22 16.27
N GLU A 36 -2.52 -5.95 16.25
CA GLU A 36 -2.27 -5.11 15.08
C GLU A 36 -0.78 -4.84 14.85
N LEU A 37 -0.03 -4.50 15.90
CA LEU A 37 1.42 -4.28 15.78
C LEU A 37 2.14 -5.55 15.30
N THR A 38 1.68 -6.73 15.71
CA THR A 38 2.22 -8.01 15.23
C THR A 38 1.95 -8.19 13.73
N ALA A 39 0.73 -7.90 13.27
CA ALA A 39 0.39 -7.97 11.85
C ALA A 39 1.20 -6.96 11.01
N LEU A 40 1.39 -5.74 11.52
CA LEU A 40 2.23 -4.72 10.88
C LEU A 40 3.70 -5.12 10.85
N ALA A 41 4.22 -5.71 11.92
CA ALA A 41 5.59 -6.22 11.98
C ALA A 41 5.81 -7.35 10.96
N GLN A 42 4.84 -8.25 10.78
CA GLN A 42 4.88 -9.29 9.75
C GLN A 42 4.89 -8.69 8.34
N ALA A 43 4.05 -7.69 8.07
CA ALA A 43 4.04 -6.98 6.79
C ALA A 43 5.36 -6.25 6.53
N ALA A 44 5.89 -5.55 7.53
CA ALA A 44 7.17 -4.85 7.47
C ALA A 44 8.37 -5.80 7.27
N ALA A 45 8.31 -7.01 7.85
CA ALA A 45 9.36 -8.01 7.69
C ALA A 45 9.55 -8.44 6.23
N LEU A 46 8.49 -8.38 5.41
CA LEU A 46 8.56 -8.65 3.96
C LEU A 46 9.39 -7.59 3.20
N GLY A 47 9.55 -6.40 3.78
CA GLY A 47 10.29 -5.29 3.19
C GLY A 47 11.59 -4.92 3.87
N SER A 48 12.00 -5.70 4.87
CA SER A 48 13.16 -5.36 5.71
C SER A 48 14.44 -5.32 4.86
N GLY A 49 15.13 -4.18 4.89
CA GLY A 49 16.36 -3.96 4.12
C GLY A 49 16.15 -3.55 2.66
N ASP A 50 14.91 -3.36 2.22
CA ASP A 50 14.58 -2.90 0.88
C ASP A 50 13.74 -1.62 0.93
N TRP A 51 12.43 -1.74 1.18
CA TRP A 51 11.50 -0.61 1.20
C TRP A 51 11.01 -0.19 2.58
N TRP A 52 11.22 -1.02 3.60
CA TRP A 52 10.79 -0.70 4.96
C TRP A 52 11.92 -0.04 5.77
N ALA A 53 11.64 1.16 6.28
CA ALA A 53 12.46 1.82 7.29
C ALA A 53 11.85 1.60 8.69
N PRO A 54 12.59 1.03 9.66
CA PRO A 54 12.09 0.82 11.01
C PRO A 54 11.62 2.13 11.66
N VAL A 55 10.45 2.07 12.31
CA VAL A 55 9.95 3.17 13.14
C VAL A 55 10.34 2.88 14.59
N ASP A 56 11.16 3.76 15.15
CA ASP A 56 11.60 3.63 16.54
C ASP A 56 10.51 4.10 17.51
N PRO A 57 10.17 3.29 18.53
CA PRO A 57 9.25 3.73 19.58
C PRO A 57 9.85 4.88 20.39
N THR A 58 9.01 5.82 20.81
CA THR A 58 9.48 6.95 21.62
C THR A 58 9.99 6.48 23.00
N PRO A 59 11.03 7.12 23.56
CA PRO A 59 11.52 6.81 24.91
C PRO A 59 10.43 6.92 26.00
N ASP A 60 9.45 7.79 25.77
CA ASP A 60 8.31 7.99 26.66
C ASP A 60 7.42 6.75 26.74
N LEU A 61 7.18 6.04 25.63
CA LEU A 61 6.40 4.81 25.63
C LEU A 61 7.03 3.77 26.54
N TRP A 62 8.35 3.57 26.43
CA TRP A 62 9.08 2.63 27.30
C TRP A 62 9.08 3.04 28.76
N THR A 63 9.07 4.34 29.04
CA THR A 63 9.00 4.85 30.40
C THR A 63 7.62 4.61 31.00
N GLN A 64 6.55 4.90 30.26
CA GLN A 64 5.18 4.69 30.71
C GLN A 64 4.84 3.19 30.85
N LEU A 65 5.32 2.33 29.95
CA LEU A 65 5.15 0.87 30.06
C LEU A 65 5.80 0.32 31.33
N ARG A 66 7.03 0.75 31.65
CA ARG A 66 7.74 0.32 32.87
C ARG A 66 7.05 0.82 34.14
N SER A 67 6.47 2.02 34.11
CA SER A 67 5.68 2.54 35.24
C SER A 67 4.39 1.74 35.42
N ALA A 68 3.61 1.55 34.35
CA ALA A 68 2.34 0.83 34.38
C ALA A 68 2.52 -0.66 34.76
N GLN A 69 3.67 -1.26 34.46
CA GLN A 69 3.99 -2.62 34.89
C GLN A 69 4.20 -2.75 36.41
N ARG A 70 4.65 -1.67 37.07
CA ARG A 70 4.86 -1.65 38.53
C ARG A 70 3.58 -1.33 39.27
N GLU A 71 2.83 -0.38 38.75
CA GLU A 71 1.60 0.15 39.34
C GLU A 71 0.53 0.10 38.25
N LEU A 72 -0.44 -0.83 38.37
CA LEU A 72 -1.59 -0.97 37.46
C LEU A 72 -2.60 0.19 37.64
N ASP A 73 -2.08 1.41 37.61
CA ASP A 73 -2.84 2.64 37.73
C ASP A 73 -3.53 2.96 36.39
N THR A 74 -4.83 3.24 36.45
CA THR A 74 -5.68 3.48 35.28
C THR A 74 -5.24 4.69 34.46
N ARG A 75 -4.63 5.71 35.08
CA ARG A 75 -4.11 6.88 34.35
C ARG A 75 -2.84 6.54 33.60
N GLN A 76 -1.95 5.75 34.20
CA GLN A 76 -0.74 5.26 33.54
C GLN A 76 -1.09 4.36 32.35
N LEU A 77 -2.02 3.42 32.53
CA LEU A 77 -2.52 2.55 31.45
C LEU A 77 -3.15 3.36 30.30
N GLY A 78 -3.96 4.37 30.62
CA GLY A 78 -4.50 5.29 29.62
C GLY A 78 -3.43 6.08 28.86
N SER A 79 -2.33 6.44 29.52
CA SER A 79 -1.18 7.09 28.88
C SER A 79 -0.42 6.15 27.94
N VAL A 80 -0.16 4.92 28.39
CA VAL A 80 0.44 3.85 27.58
C VAL A 80 -0.37 3.62 26.31
N LEU A 81 -1.68 3.45 26.42
CA LEU A 81 -2.54 3.20 25.27
C LEU A 81 -2.57 4.36 24.28
N ARG A 82 -2.53 5.61 24.77
CA ARG A 82 -2.42 6.78 23.88
C ARG A 82 -1.12 6.74 23.07
N LEU A 83 0.01 6.48 23.72
CA LEU A 83 1.31 6.39 23.06
C LEU A 83 1.38 5.19 22.10
N LEU A 84 0.83 4.05 22.51
CA LEU A 84 0.78 2.83 21.71
C LEU A 84 -0.09 3.01 20.46
N ASN A 85 -1.23 3.70 20.57
CA ASN A 85 -2.07 4.04 19.43
C ASN A 85 -1.40 5.04 18.49
N GLY A 86 -0.62 5.99 19.03
CA GLY A 86 0.24 6.86 18.23
C GLY A 86 1.27 6.06 17.41
N LEU A 87 1.99 5.15 18.07
CA LEU A 87 2.94 4.26 17.40
C LEU A 87 2.25 3.37 16.35
N ARG A 88 1.09 2.80 16.65
CA ARG A 88 0.29 2.01 15.68
C ARG A 88 0.00 2.80 14.41
N SER A 89 -0.46 4.04 14.54
CA SER A 89 -0.76 4.88 13.38
C SER A 89 0.50 5.16 12.57
N GLN A 90 1.60 5.52 13.23
CA GLN A 90 2.88 5.81 12.58
C GLN A 90 3.44 4.59 11.84
N VAL A 91 3.46 3.41 12.47
CA VAL A 91 3.92 2.17 11.84
C VAL A 91 3.02 1.80 10.66
N ARG A 92 1.69 1.92 10.81
CA ARG A 92 0.74 1.59 9.75
C ARG A 92 0.92 2.49 8.53
N GLU A 93 1.06 3.80 8.74
CA GLU A 93 1.30 4.79 7.69
C GLU A 93 2.64 4.51 7.02
N ALA A 94 3.71 4.36 7.78
CA ALA A 94 5.03 4.09 7.23
C ALA A 94 5.06 2.78 6.40
N VAL A 95 4.40 1.70 6.87
CA VAL A 95 4.37 0.42 6.13
C VAL A 95 3.62 0.59 4.83
N ARG A 96 2.49 1.32 4.86
CA ARG A 96 1.68 1.58 3.68
C ARG A 96 2.42 2.45 2.67
N ASP A 97 3.05 3.52 3.13
CA ASP A 97 3.77 4.47 2.28
C ASP A 97 4.99 3.79 1.67
N GLY A 98 5.82 3.12 2.48
CA GLY A 98 6.97 2.36 1.98
C GLY A 98 6.58 1.27 0.98
N TRP A 99 5.50 0.53 1.23
CA TRP A 99 4.98 -0.46 0.27
C TRP A 99 4.48 0.20 -1.02
N SER A 100 3.76 1.31 -0.91
CA SER A 100 3.24 2.03 -2.07
C SER A 100 4.35 2.59 -2.95
N ASP A 101 5.37 3.17 -2.33
CA ASP A 101 6.55 3.70 -3.01
C ASP A 101 7.35 2.58 -3.66
N HIS A 102 7.50 1.44 -2.99
CA HIS A 102 8.15 0.26 -3.56
C HIS A 102 7.41 -0.25 -4.80
N VAL A 103 6.09 -0.42 -4.72
CA VAL A 103 5.26 -0.82 -5.87
C VAL A 103 5.41 0.19 -7.02
N ALA A 104 5.37 1.49 -6.73
CA ALA A 104 5.54 2.53 -7.73
C ALA A 104 6.95 2.51 -8.35
N SER A 105 7.99 2.20 -7.58
CA SER A 105 9.37 2.11 -8.10
C SER A 105 9.58 0.91 -9.03
N GLN A 106 8.89 -0.20 -8.78
CA GLN A 106 9.05 -1.45 -9.53
C GLN A 106 8.10 -1.54 -10.73
N ALA A 107 6.85 -1.13 -10.54
CA ALA A 107 5.78 -1.26 -11.53
C ALA A 107 5.29 0.09 -12.06
N GLY A 108 5.85 1.23 -11.63
CA GLY A 108 5.39 2.54 -12.10
C GLY A 108 3.91 2.79 -11.82
N ASN A 109 3.27 3.57 -12.70
CA ASN A 109 1.85 3.86 -12.59
C ASN A 109 1.01 2.72 -13.19
N ALA A 110 0.38 1.93 -12.31
CA ALA A 110 -0.44 0.78 -12.70
C ALA A 110 -1.60 1.16 -13.65
N LEU A 111 -2.18 2.35 -13.56
CA LEU A 111 -3.26 2.77 -14.48
C LEU A 111 -2.71 2.99 -15.89
N GLU A 112 -1.61 3.72 -16.01
CA GLU A 112 -0.97 3.98 -17.30
C GLU A 112 -0.48 2.69 -17.96
N LEU A 113 0.09 1.78 -17.18
CA LEU A 113 0.50 0.46 -17.68
C LEU A 113 -0.68 -0.35 -18.17
N ARG A 114 -1.83 -0.29 -17.49
CA ARG A 114 -3.04 -0.98 -17.95
C ARG A 114 -3.55 -0.41 -19.27
N ASP A 115 -3.51 0.90 -19.43
CA ASP A 115 -3.94 1.53 -20.69
C ASP A 115 -2.95 1.22 -21.84
N LEU A 116 -1.64 1.18 -21.55
CA LEU A 116 -0.62 0.66 -22.47
C LEU A 116 -0.92 -0.79 -22.88
N VAL A 117 -1.16 -1.67 -21.91
CA VAL A 117 -1.46 -3.09 -22.15
C VAL A 117 -2.73 -3.29 -22.97
N LYS A 118 -3.77 -2.48 -22.75
CA LYS A 118 -4.99 -2.51 -23.56
C LYS A 118 -4.76 -2.00 -24.98
N ALA A 119 -3.97 -0.95 -25.17
CA ALA A 119 -3.62 -0.45 -26.50
C ALA A 119 -2.80 -1.47 -27.31
N LEU A 120 -2.06 -2.33 -26.62
CA LEU A 120 -1.29 -3.44 -27.19
C LEU A 120 -2.07 -4.77 -27.21
N ALA A 121 -3.36 -4.77 -26.86
CA ALA A 121 -4.17 -5.98 -26.93
C ALA A 121 -4.34 -6.42 -28.39
N GLY A 122 -4.14 -7.71 -28.66
CA GLY A 122 -4.27 -8.29 -30.00
C GLY A 122 -3.06 -8.07 -30.92
N VAL A 123 -1.98 -7.44 -30.42
CA VAL A 123 -0.69 -7.36 -31.12
C VAL A 123 -0.05 -8.75 -31.17
N GLU A 124 0.38 -9.15 -32.35
CA GLU A 124 1.02 -10.46 -32.54
C GLU A 124 2.28 -10.57 -31.69
N GLY A 125 2.44 -11.68 -30.95
CA GLY A 125 3.55 -11.88 -30.03
C GLY A 125 3.37 -11.27 -28.63
N LEU A 126 2.28 -10.53 -28.35
CA LEU A 126 1.96 -10.02 -27.01
C LEU A 126 0.74 -10.69 -26.36
N GLU A 127 0.04 -11.57 -27.07
CA GLU A 127 -1.26 -12.15 -26.67
C GLU A 127 -1.18 -12.99 -25.39
N ALA A 128 -0.02 -13.57 -25.10
CA ALA A 128 0.21 -14.34 -23.89
C ALA A 128 0.62 -13.48 -22.68
N VAL A 129 1.17 -12.28 -22.91
CA VAL A 129 1.75 -11.41 -21.87
C VAL A 129 0.76 -10.32 -21.45
N ALA A 130 0.12 -9.64 -22.42
CA ALA A 130 -0.79 -8.53 -22.16
C ALA A 130 -1.97 -8.90 -21.24
N PRO A 131 -2.73 -10.00 -21.47
CA PRO A 131 -3.84 -10.36 -20.57
C PRO A 131 -3.37 -10.74 -19.16
N LYS A 132 -2.21 -11.39 -19.03
CA LYS A 132 -1.64 -11.75 -17.73
C LYS A 132 -1.22 -10.51 -16.97
N LEU A 133 -0.58 -9.55 -17.66
CA LEU A 133 -0.14 -8.31 -17.06
C LEU A 133 -1.33 -7.45 -16.61
N ASP A 134 -2.40 -7.33 -17.41
CA ASP A 134 -3.61 -6.61 -16.97
C ASP A 134 -4.24 -7.27 -15.73
N ALA A 135 -4.38 -8.60 -15.72
CA ALA A 135 -4.91 -9.33 -14.57
C ALA A 135 -4.05 -9.14 -13.30
N ALA A 136 -2.72 -9.24 -13.45
CA ALA A 136 -1.78 -9.06 -12.35
C ALA A 136 -1.79 -7.61 -11.82
N LEU A 137 -1.87 -6.60 -12.69
CA LEU A 137 -1.99 -5.18 -12.29
C LEU A 137 -3.33 -4.91 -11.58
N VAL A 138 -4.43 -5.51 -12.02
CA VAL A 138 -5.73 -5.42 -11.31
C VAL A 138 -5.63 -6.05 -9.93
N HIS A 139 -4.94 -7.19 -9.82
CA HIS A 139 -4.77 -7.86 -8.55
C HIS A 139 -3.90 -7.04 -7.59
N LEU A 140 -2.76 -6.54 -8.08
CA LEU A 140 -1.84 -5.69 -7.33
C LEU A 140 -2.53 -4.42 -6.80
N ALA A 141 -3.33 -3.75 -7.63
CA ALA A 141 -4.07 -2.54 -7.24
C ALA A 141 -5.09 -2.79 -6.10
N ARG A 142 -5.58 -4.02 -5.95
CA ARG A 142 -6.45 -4.40 -4.82
C ARG A 142 -5.62 -4.65 -3.55
N LEU A 143 -4.47 -5.31 -3.70
CA LEU A 143 -3.58 -5.67 -2.59
C LEU A 143 -2.86 -4.44 -2.00
N GLN A 144 -2.53 -3.44 -2.82
CA GLN A 144 -1.89 -2.19 -2.39
C GLN A 144 -2.73 -1.35 -1.40
N ARG A 145 -4.04 -1.63 -1.27
CA ARG A 145 -4.93 -0.93 -0.33
C ARG A 145 -4.76 -1.37 1.13
N LYS A 146 -3.98 -2.42 1.38
CA LYS A 146 -3.77 -3.03 2.69
C LYS A 146 -2.27 -3.17 2.96
N PRO A 147 -1.85 -3.41 4.22
CA PRO A 147 -0.48 -3.84 4.50
C PRO A 147 -0.13 -5.07 3.65
N PRO A 148 1.08 -5.12 3.08
CA PRO A 148 1.47 -6.23 2.21
C PRO A 148 1.51 -7.54 2.97
N ASP A 149 1.10 -8.61 2.28
CA ASP A 149 1.32 -9.99 2.68
C ASP A 149 2.18 -10.71 1.64
N ALA A 150 2.44 -12.00 1.85
CA ALA A 150 3.24 -12.79 0.92
C ALA A 150 2.63 -12.85 -0.49
N ASP A 151 1.30 -12.74 -0.62
CA ASP A 151 0.63 -12.74 -1.91
C ASP A 151 0.88 -11.41 -2.65
N ALA A 152 0.80 -10.29 -1.95
CA ALA A 152 1.11 -8.97 -2.51
C ALA A 152 2.53 -8.89 -3.08
N VAL A 153 3.52 -9.43 -2.35
CA VAL A 153 4.92 -9.50 -2.81
C VAL A 153 5.06 -10.41 -4.02
N ARG A 154 4.42 -11.58 -4.00
CA ARG A 154 4.44 -12.52 -5.13
C ARG A 154 3.82 -11.92 -6.39
N VAL A 155 2.69 -11.22 -6.25
CA VAL A 155 2.00 -10.55 -7.36
C VAL A 155 2.85 -9.40 -7.91
N LEU A 156 3.52 -8.62 -7.05
CA LEU A 156 4.45 -7.59 -7.52
C LEU A 156 5.59 -8.20 -8.33
N ALA A 157 6.19 -9.29 -7.86
CA ALA A 157 7.24 -9.99 -8.61
C ALA A 157 6.73 -10.51 -9.98
N GLU A 158 5.51 -11.04 -10.03
CA GLU A 158 4.86 -11.45 -11.29
C GLU A 158 4.65 -10.26 -12.24
N VAL A 159 4.17 -9.13 -11.73
CA VAL A 159 4.03 -7.88 -12.52
C VAL A 159 5.38 -7.44 -13.07
N THR A 160 6.42 -7.38 -12.24
CA THR A 160 7.76 -6.97 -12.68
C THR A 160 8.32 -7.90 -13.76
N GLN A 161 8.13 -9.22 -13.63
CA GLN A 161 8.55 -10.17 -14.67
C GLN A 161 7.79 -9.99 -15.98
N LEU A 162 6.46 -9.78 -15.92
CA LEU A 162 5.64 -9.54 -17.10
C LEU A 162 5.97 -8.21 -17.77
N LEU A 163 6.34 -7.19 -16.99
CA LEU A 163 6.83 -5.91 -17.52
C LEU A 163 8.15 -6.09 -18.26
N ILE A 164 9.11 -6.84 -17.70
CA ILE A 164 10.37 -7.15 -18.39
C ILE A 164 10.11 -7.89 -19.71
N LEU A 165 9.19 -8.86 -19.71
CA LEU A 165 8.82 -9.59 -20.93
C LEU A 165 8.15 -8.68 -21.97
N LEU A 166 7.32 -7.72 -21.52
CA LEU A 166 6.72 -6.73 -22.40
C LEU A 166 7.79 -5.81 -22.99
N GLU A 167 8.72 -5.31 -22.18
CA GLU A 167 9.82 -4.44 -22.62
C GLU A 167 10.77 -5.11 -23.60
N GLN A 168 11.05 -6.40 -23.43
CA GLN A 168 11.86 -7.17 -24.38
C GLN A 168 11.20 -7.31 -25.77
N ARG A 169 9.88 -7.19 -25.84
CA ARG A 169 9.09 -7.33 -27.07
C ARG A 169 8.69 -5.98 -27.68
N LEU A 170 8.88 -4.89 -26.94
CA LEU A 170 8.43 -3.56 -27.33
C LEU A 170 9.64 -2.63 -27.51
N PRO A 171 9.95 -2.17 -28.75
CA PRO A 171 11.00 -1.19 -28.96
C PRO A 171 10.76 0.09 -28.16
N ALA A 172 11.83 0.74 -27.69
CA ALA A 172 11.74 1.93 -26.84
C ALA A 172 10.94 3.07 -27.48
N ALA A 173 11.09 3.28 -28.79
CA ALA A 173 10.32 4.28 -29.55
C ALA A 173 8.82 3.97 -29.54
N VAL A 174 8.44 2.69 -29.73
CA VAL A 174 7.05 2.23 -29.68
C VAL A 174 6.48 2.42 -28.27
N LYS A 175 7.24 2.09 -27.22
CA LYS A 175 6.84 2.35 -25.83
C LYS A 175 6.52 3.83 -25.62
N GLY A 176 7.42 4.73 -26.04
CA GLY A 176 7.23 6.17 -25.94
C GLY A 176 5.99 6.67 -26.68
N PHE A 177 5.79 6.21 -27.92
CA PHE A 177 4.61 6.53 -28.71
C PHE A 177 3.31 6.05 -28.05
N VAL A 178 3.23 4.78 -27.66
CA VAL A 178 1.99 4.21 -27.09
C VAL A 178 1.68 4.84 -25.74
N SER A 179 2.68 5.10 -24.90
CA SER A 179 2.49 5.82 -23.64
C SER A 179 1.98 7.25 -23.84
N ALA A 180 2.46 7.98 -24.85
CA ALA A 180 1.93 9.30 -25.18
C ALA A 180 0.49 9.19 -25.73
N ALA A 181 0.23 8.22 -26.60
CA ALA A 181 -1.09 8.00 -27.19
C ALA A 181 -2.16 7.68 -26.14
N THR A 182 -1.83 6.91 -25.09
CA THR A 182 -2.78 6.57 -24.01
C THR A 182 -3.02 7.71 -23.02
N ARG A 183 -2.12 8.70 -22.93
CA ARG A 183 -2.23 9.87 -22.02
C ARG A 183 -2.93 11.09 -22.64
N GLY A 184 -3.71 10.91 -23.71
CA GLY A 184 -4.46 11.99 -24.35
C GLY A 184 -3.96 12.36 -25.75
N GLY A 185 -3.05 11.58 -26.31
CA GLY A 185 -2.61 11.66 -27.70
C GLY A 185 -1.09 11.83 -27.83
N ALA A 186 -0.52 11.20 -28.85
CA ALA A 186 0.87 11.37 -29.22
C ALA A 186 0.99 12.42 -30.33
N ALA A 187 2.07 13.21 -30.28
CA ALA A 187 2.43 14.07 -31.40
C ALA A 187 2.83 13.20 -32.62
N LEU A 188 2.56 13.70 -33.83
CA LEU A 188 2.77 12.95 -35.07
C LEU A 188 4.24 12.63 -35.36
N ASP A 189 5.15 13.40 -34.79
CA ASP A 189 6.60 13.18 -34.83
C ASP A 189 7.05 11.94 -34.04
N LEU A 190 6.27 11.52 -33.03
CA LEU A 190 6.49 10.25 -32.32
C LEU A 190 6.05 9.01 -33.13
N LEU A 191 5.30 9.21 -34.22
CA LEU A 191 4.98 8.15 -35.19
C LEU A 191 6.03 8.17 -36.32
N ASP A 192 7.28 7.96 -35.95
CA ASP A 192 8.41 7.84 -36.89
C ASP A 192 8.33 6.53 -37.70
N ASP A 193 9.28 6.35 -38.61
CA ASP A 193 9.30 5.17 -39.50
C ASP A 193 9.49 3.86 -38.72
N ASP A 194 10.22 3.88 -37.61
CA ASP A 194 10.46 2.70 -36.77
C ASP A 194 9.18 2.29 -36.03
N VAL A 195 8.48 3.26 -35.42
CA VAL A 195 7.18 3.03 -34.77
C VAL A 195 6.14 2.59 -35.78
N ARG A 196 6.08 3.24 -36.95
CA ARG A 196 5.15 2.89 -38.01
C ARG A 196 5.40 1.48 -38.52
N SER A 197 6.65 1.12 -38.83
CA SER A 197 7.00 -0.23 -39.31
C SER A 197 6.57 -1.25 -38.28
N TRP A 198 6.93 -1.05 -37.01
CA TRP A 198 6.57 -1.98 -35.94
C TRP A 198 5.05 -2.13 -35.80
N LEU A 199 4.28 -1.04 -35.84
CA LEU A 199 2.81 -1.10 -35.76
C LEU A 199 2.18 -1.83 -36.96
N VAL A 200 2.77 -1.72 -38.15
CA VAL A 200 2.30 -2.45 -39.34
C VAL A 200 2.66 -3.92 -39.23
N ASP A 201 3.93 -4.22 -38.91
CA ASP A 201 4.47 -5.58 -38.83
C ASP A 201 3.78 -6.43 -37.77
N ASN A 202 3.28 -5.80 -36.70
CA ASN A 202 2.57 -6.47 -35.61
C ASN A 202 1.04 -6.24 -35.67
N ASN A 203 0.52 -5.80 -36.82
CA ASN A 203 -0.91 -5.54 -37.08
C ASN A 203 -1.58 -4.65 -35.99
N ALA A 204 -0.85 -3.71 -35.41
CA ALA A 204 -1.28 -2.86 -34.30
C ALA A 204 -1.76 -1.46 -34.76
N LEU A 205 -1.54 -1.11 -36.02
CA LEU A 205 -1.85 0.25 -36.54
C LEU A 205 -3.33 0.63 -36.34
N HIS A 206 -4.25 -0.35 -36.43
CA HIS A 206 -5.68 -0.14 -36.27
C HIS A 206 -6.11 0.26 -34.84
N ASN A 207 -5.23 0.07 -33.85
CA ASN A 207 -5.48 0.47 -32.46
C ASN A 207 -5.31 1.97 -32.23
N PHE A 208 -4.74 2.71 -33.20
CA PHE A 208 -4.44 4.13 -33.08
C PHE A 208 -5.16 4.92 -34.16
N ARG A 209 -5.74 6.08 -33.77
CA ARG A 209 -6.43 6.99 -34.70
C ARG A 209 -5.79 8.36 -34.68
N VAL A 210 -5.52 8.91 -35.86
CA VAL A 210 -5.10 10.31 -36.00
C VAL A 210 -6.33 11.21 -35.85
N VAL A 211 -6.27 12.12 -34.89
CA VAL A 211 -7.30 13.11 -34.63
C VAL A 211 -6.71 14.53 -34.66
N PRO A 212 -7.42 15.52 -35.21
CA PRO A 212 -6.96 16.91 -35.18
C PRO A 212 -7.03 17.46 -33.76
N GLY A 213 -5.92 17.96 -33.24
CA GLY A 213 -5.81 18.53 -31.90
C GLY A 213 -4.36 18.74 -31.47
N ARG A 214 -4.14 19.38 -30.32
CA ARG A 214 -2.83 19.37 -29.65
C ARG A 214 -2.81 18.22 -28.64
N PRO A 215 -1.80 17.34 -28.68
CA PRO A 215 -1.60 16.35 -27.62
C PRO A 215 -1.41 17.07 -26.28
N GLN A 216 -1.85 16.44 -25.19
CA GLN A 216 -1.53 16.93 -23.86
C GLN A 216 -0.08 16.60 -23.57
N ASP A 217 0.81 17.60 -23.68
CA ASP A 217 2.19 17.44 -23.23
C ASP A 217 2.15 17.05 -21.75
N GLY A 218 2.72 15.88 -21.44
CA GLY A 218 2.84 15.36 -20.09
C GLY A 218 3.79 16.25 -19.27
N ASN A 219 3.32 17.41 -18.84
CA ASN A 219 3.98 18.26 -17.87
C ASN A 219 2.94 18.88 -16.96
N SER A 220 2.73 18.25 -15.80
CA SER A 220 2.05 18.85 -14.65
C SER A 220 2.41 18.07 -13.39
N GLY A 221 3.40 18.59 -12.64
CA GLY A 221 3.57 18.35 -11.20
C GLY A 221 4.46 17.18 -10.83
#